data_AF-A0A928ZAM0-F1
#
_entry.id   AF-A0A928ZAM0-F1
#
_cell.length_a   1.000
_cell.length_b   1.000
_cell.length_c   1.000
_cell.angle_alpha   90.00
_cell.angle_beta   90.00
_cell.angle_gamma   90.00
#
_symmetry.space_group_name_H-M   'P 1'
#
loop_
_entity.id
_entity.type
_entity.pdbx_description
1 polymer ?
#
loop_
_entity_poly.entity_id
_entity_poly.type
_entity_poly.pdbx_seq_one_letter_code
_entity_poly.pdbx_strand_id
1 'polypeptide(L)'
;MLGRMKAALLVPFTLLLWGCETDEDLKAVREFVNMASSGTEIFAAISGDFYGSCLRRARHPSLNAVTTEPQLNNWLLQRNSESTEFKFTSEPQTFAQWREQQEQQCQVLFGDLETQLNQPNQLMADYIQKLGELADGEVSNYSNNFNNLKGSLNNFSQSLQKFPKTKLSGFKPTHTMGAVSILEFLVEAGNRDFQREQLIEVISQTDNHLQQLIAGLSTITEEDYHSLLDLEAQQLDRYYQDPILRELNRLEETKSPEADRRGNLPLTAVLVDSQWRAEKSKIDRRRKQAEAYVQVITEIGKTHSELKNRLLDRPITSTPEEFNQLITESTQTLKPLVNEAIQITQQLSGEQHGNSNNR
;
A
#
# COMPACT_ATOMS: atom_id res chain seq x y z
N MET A 1 -52.82 -53.58 -30.98
CA MET A 1 -52.18 -53.26 -29.69
C MET A 1 -50.97 -52.38 -29.96
N LEU A 2 -51.16 -51.06 -29.96
CA LEU A 2 -50.12 -50.02 -29.96
C LEU A 2 -50.62 -49.02 -28.92
N GLY A 3 -49.91 -48.68 -27.85
CA GLY A 3 -48.55 -48.16 -27.83
C GLY A 3 -48.61 -46.67 -27.49
N ARG A 4 -49.14 -46.30 -26.32
CA ARG A 4 -49.19 -44.91 -25.84
C ARG A 4 -47.90 -44.58 -25.10
N MET A 5 -46.92 -44.03 -25.81
CA MET A 5 -45.77 -43.34 -25.22
C MET A 5 -46.24 -42.05 -24.55
N LYS A 6 -46.05 -41.95 -23.24
CA LYS A 6 -46.18 -40.70 -22.49
C LYS A 6 -44.98 -39.82 -22.85
N ALA A 7 -45.23 -38.72 -23.56
CA ALA A 7 -44.25 -37.66 -23.74
C ALA A 7 -44.00 -37.02 -22.37
N ALA A 8 -42.84 -37.31 -21.79
CA ALA A 8 -42.32 -36.58 -20.65
C ALA A 8 -41.99 -35.16 -21.13
N LEU A 9 -42.66 -34.17 -20.53
CA LEU A 9 -42.33 -32.76 -20.63
C LEU A 9 -40.92 -32.57 -20.05
N LEU A 10 -39.92 -32.59 -20.93
CA LEU A 10 -38.62 -31.98 -20.68
C LEU A 10 -38.85 -30.47 -20.67
N VAL A 11 -39.12 -29.92 -19.48
CA VAL A 11 -39.01 -28.48 -19.24
C VAL A 11 -37.57 -28.12 -19.53
N PRO A 12 -37.29 -27.18 -20.45
CA PRO A 12 -35.93 -26.83 -20.78
C PRO A 12 -35.33 -26.10 -19.59
N PHE A 13 -34.41 -26.75 -18.90
CA PHE A 13 -33.58 -26.19 -17.82
C PHE A 13 -32.56 -25.15 -18.35
N THR A 14 -32.79 -24.61 -19.55
CA THR A 14 -31.90 -23.67 -20.25
C THR A 14 -32.22 -22.20 -19.96
N LEU A 15 -33.19 -21.90 -19.09
CA LEU A 15 -33.52 -20.53 -18.66
C LEU A 15 -32.78 -20.09 -17.38
N LEU A 16 -31.93 -20.93 -16.79
CA LEU A 16 -31.08 -20.56 -15.63
C LEU A 16 -29.67 -20.10 -16.01
N LEU A 17 -29.41 -19.91 -17.32
CA LEU A 17 -28.19 -19.31 -17.87
C LEU A 17 -28.41 -17.86 -18.36
N TRP A 18 -29.45 -17.18 -17.87
CA TRP A 18 -29.53 -15.71 -17.91
C TRP A 18 -28.46 -15.22 -16.93
N GLY A 19 -27.21 -14.98 -17.31
CA GLY A 19 -26.82 -14.09 -18.40
C GLY A 19 -26.93 -12.68 -17.85
N CYS A 20 -25.83 -12.05 -17.49
CA CYS A 20 -25.77 -10.59 -17.38
C CYS A 20 -26.04 -10.05 -18.79
N GLU A 21 -27.32 -9.96 -19.17
CA GLU A 21 -27.74 -9.72 -20.56
C GLU A 21 -27.78 -8.23 -20.89
N THR A 22 -27.64 -7.35 -19.88
CA THR A 22 -27.57 -5.91 -20.09
C THR A 22 -26.12 -5.42 -20.02
N ASP A 23 -25.73 -4.63 -21.02
CA ASP A 23 -24.43 -3.94 -21.11
C ASP A 23 -24.16 -3.06 -19.86
N GLU A 24 -25.21 -2.63 -19.16
CA GLU A 24 -25.10 -1.82 -17.94
C GLU A 24 -24.50 -2.58 -16.75
N ASP A 25 -24.82 -3.87 -16.62
CA ASP A 25 -24.38 -4.72 -15.51
C ASP A 25 -22.87 -4.99 -15.59
N LEU A 26 -22.42 -5.36 -16.78
CA LEU A 26 -21.00 -5.57 -17.08
C LEU A 26 -20.21 -4.27 -16.94
N LYS A 27 -20.81 -3.14 -17.31
CA LYS A 27 -20.19 -1.82 -17.15
C LYS A 27 -19.94 -1.48 -15.68
N ALA A 28 -20.88 -1.77 -14.78
CA ALA A 28 -20.70 -1.51 -13.35
C ALA A 28 -19.55 -2.34 -12.76
N VAL A 29 -19.47 -3.63 -13.12
CA VAL A 29 -18.38 -4.51 -12.68
C VAL A 29 -17.03 -4.05 -13.23
N ARG A 30 -16.95 -3.71 -14.52
CA ARG A 30 -15.73 -3.13 -15.10
C ARG A 30 -15.31 -1.84 -14.41
N GLU A 31 -16.26 -0.94 -14.11
CA GLU A 31 -15.94 0.31 -13.41
C GLU A 31 -15.40 0.03 -12.01
N PHE A 32 -16.01 -0.89 -11.25
CA PHE A 32 -15.50 -1.33 -9.95
C PHE A 32 -14.08 -1.87 -10.05
N VAL A 33 -13.84 -2.80 -10.98
CA VAL A 33 -12.55 -3.47 -11.18
C VAL A 33 -11.47 -2.47 -11.57
N ASN A 34 -11.76 -1.59 -12.53
CA ASN A 34 -10.84 -0.54 -12.93
C ASN A 34 -10.51 0.38 -11.74
N MET A 35 -11.51 0.76 -10.96
CA MET A 35 -11.31 1.63 -9.81
C MET A 35 -10.48 0.96 -8.71
N ALA A 36 -10.77 -0.31 -8.42
CA ALA A 36 -10.00 -1.09 -7.45
C ALA A 36 -8.55 -1.30 -7.92
N SER A 37 -8.34 -1.61 -9.21
CA SER A 37 -7.01 -1.75 -9.80
C SER A 37 -6.23 -0.44 -9.73
N SER A 38 -6.80 0.69 -10.15
CA SER A 38 -6.16 2.01 -10.00
C SER A 38 -5.90 2.36 -8.54
N GLY A 39 -6.78 1.94 -7.63
CA GLY A 39 -6.59 2.03 -6.19
C GLY A 39 -5.33 1.34 -5.68
N THR A 40 -5.01 0.17 -6.26
CA THR A 40 -3.81 -0.59 -5.89
C THR A 40 -2.52 0.03 -6.44
N GLU A 41 -2.55 0.77 -7.54
CA GLU A 41 -1.36 1.41 -8.12
C GLU A 41 -0.71 2.45 -7.18
N ILE A 42 -1.51 3.07 -6.30
CA ILE A 42 -1.04 4.02 -5.28
C ILE A 42 -0.01 3.39 -4.34
N PHE A 43 -0.13 2.09 -4.08
CA PHE A 43 0.76 1.39 -3.17
C PHE A 43 2.21 1.38 -3.64
N ALA A 44 2.46 1.36 -4.96
CA ALA A 44 3.82 1.40 -5.50
C ALA A 44 4.57 2.67 -5.10
N ALA A 45 3.86 3.80 -5.00
CA ALA A 45 4.45 5.05 -4.52
C ALA A 45 4.80 4.97 -3.02
N ILE A 46 3.97 4.32 -2.22
CA ILE A 46 4.20 4.14 -0.77
C ILE A 46 5.38 3.19 -0.53
N SER A 47 5.36 2.02 -1.18
CA SER A 47 6.38 0.98 -1.02
C SER A 47 7.76 1.45 -1.50
N GLY A 48 7.82 2.18 -2.60
CA GLY A 48 9.06 2.80 -3.10
C GLY A 48 9.59 3.92 -2.20
N ASP A 49 8.72 4.58 -1.42
CA ASP A 49 9.15 5.67 -0.54
C ASP A 49 9.77 5.18 0.78
N PHE A 50 9.70 3.89 1.15
CA PHE A 50 10.41 3.39 2.33
C PHE A 50 11.92 3.65 2.24
N TYR A 51 12.51 3.30 1.09
CA TYR A 51 13.92 3.59 0.84
C TYR A 51 14.16 5.10 0.71
N GLY A 52 13.29 5.82 -0.01
CA GLY A 52 13.37 7.27 -0.18
C GLY A 52 13.34 8.04 1.14
N SER A 53 12.48 7.65 2.08
CA SER A 53 12.34 8.25 3.41
C SER A 53 13.58 8.00 4.26
N CYS A 54 14.12 6.78 4.21
CA CYS A 54 15.39 6.47 4.86
C CYS A 54 16.53 7.35 4.35
N LEU A 55 16.66 7.51 3.02
CA LEU A 55 17.67 8.37 2.41
C LEU A 55 17.48 9.86 2.77
N ARG A 56 16.24 10.36 2.77
CA ARG A 56 15.96 11.75 3.18
C ARG A 56 16.34 11.99 4.63
N ARG A 57 16.12 11.02 5.52
CA ARG A 57 16.60 11.09 6.90
C ARG A 57 18.14 11.16 6.97
N ALA A 58 18.83 10.32 6.20
CA ALA A 58 20.29 10.33 6.09
C ALA A 58 20.87 11.64 5.51
N ARG A 59 20.07 12.44 4.80
CA ARG A 59 20.50 13.74 4.26
C ARG A 59 20.40 14.89 5.25
N HIS A 60 19.65 14.72 6.35
CA HIS A 60 19.39 15.75 7.35
C HIS A 60 19.97 15.40 8.74
N PRO A 61 21.24 15.01 8.89
CA PRO A 61 21.82 14.71 10.21
C PRO A 61 21.69 15.89 11.16
N SER A 62 21.37 15.63 12.42
CA SER A 62 21.42 16.69 13.42
C SER A 62 22.87 17.12 13.60
N LEU A 63 23.07 18.40 13.89
CA LEU A 63 24.41 18.94 14.13
C LEU A 63 25.13 18.23 15.30
N ASN A 64 24.36 17.60 16.21
CA ASN A 64 24.87 16.83 17.35
C ASN A 64 25.02 15.32 17.03
N ALA A 65 24.42 14.81 15.95
CA ALA A 65 24.52 13.40 15.55
C ALA A 65 25.94 13.02 15.09
N VAL A 66 26.72 13.98 14.58
CA VAL A 66 28.13 13.76 14.19
C VAL A 66 29.02 13.53 15.41
N THR A 67 28.60 13.95 16.61
CA THR A 67 29.45 13.94 17.80
C THR A 67 28.99 13.00 18.92
N THR A 68 27.71 12.59 19.01
CA THR A 68 27.25 11.94 20.27
C THR A 68 26.17 10.85 20.25
N GLU A 69 25.55 10.38 19.17
CA GLU A 69 24.44 9.40 19.40
C GLU A 69 24.15 8.32 18.34
N PRO A 70 24.02 7.04 18.76
CA PRO A 70 23.58 5.92 17.94
C PRO A 70 22.05 5.69 18.05
N GLN A 71 21.22 6.71 17.79
CA GLN A 71 19.76 6.58 17.96
C GLN A 71 19.08 5.63 16.95
N LEU A 72 19.61 5.53 15.72
CA LEU A 72 19.11 4.54 14.76
C LEU A 72 19.34 3.11 15.27
N ASN A 73 20.47 2.87 15.94
CA ASN A 73 20.76 1.58 16.54
C ASN A 73 19.82 1.29 17.71
N ASN A 74 19.42 2.26 18.56
CA ASN A 74 18.51 1.96 19.66
C ASN A 74 17.09 1.56 19.22
N TRP A 75 16.53 2.21 18.18
CA TRP A 75 15.25 1.78 17.60
C TRP A 75 15.36 0.39 16.94
N LEU A 76 16.46 0.12 16.25
CA LEU A 76 16.74 -1.18 15.63
C LEU A 76 17.06 -2.29 16.66
N LEU A 77 17.75 -1.98 17.77
CA LEU A 77 18.14 -2.92 18.82
C LEU A 77 16.95 -3.29 19.72
N GLN A 78 16.01 -2.36 19.95
CA GLN A 78 14.75 -2.68 20.64
C GLN A 78 13.83 -3.58 19.81
N ARG A 79 13.85 -3.47 18.46
CA ARG A 79 13.10 -4.40 17.59
C ARG A 79 13.85 -5.69 17.28
N ASN A 80 15.17 -5.65 17.11
CA ASN A 80 16.00 -6.80 16.72
C ASN A 80 16.69 -7.41 17.95
N SER A 81 15.99 -8.23 18.74
CA SER A 81 16.64 -9.02 19.80
C SER A 81 17.57 -10.13 19.27
N GLU A 82 17.79 -10.25 17.96
CA GLU A 82 18.56 -11.35 17.33
C GLU A 82 19.50 -10.96 16.17
N SER A 83 19.65 -9.68 15.78
CA SER A 83 20.54 -9.35 14.63
C SER A 83 21.97 -9.03 15.06
N THR A 84 22.92 -9.77 14.47
CA THR A 84 24.38 -9.53 14.35
C THR A 84 24.89 -8.19 14.88
N GLU A 85 25.81 -8.26 15.84
CA GLU A 85 26.66 -7.16 16.34
C GLU A 85 27.24 -6.33 15.18
N PHE A 86 26.60 -5.20 14.85
CA PHE A 86 27.22 -4.20 14.00
C PHE A 86 28.20 -3.40 14.87
N LYS A 87 29.49 -3.74 14.80
CA LYS A 87 30.54 -3.07 15.58
C LYS A 87 30.78 -1.67 15.04
N PHE A 88 30.33 -0.66 15.79
CA PHE A 88 30.71 0.73 15.55
C PHE A 88 32.17 0.91 15.96
N THR A 89 33.03 1.35 15.04
CA THR A 89 34.41 1.74 15.37
C THR A 89 34.37 3.11 16.06
N SER A 90 35.13 3.26 17.14
CA SER A 90 35.16 4.47 17.98
C SER A 90 35.96 5.64 17.37
N GLU A 91 36.14 5.67 16.05
CA GLU A 91 36.88 6.73 15.37
C GLU A 91 35.96 7.90 14.99
N PRO A 92 36.43 9.16 15.04
CA PRO A 92 35.64 10.31 14.60
C PRO A 92 35.29 10.16 13.13
N GLN A 93 34.01 9.94 12.83
CA GLN A 93 33.53 9.87 11.46
C GLN A 93 33.33 11.27 10.89
N THR A 94 33.82 11.50 9.67
CA THR A 94 33.42 12.67 8.89
C THR A 94 31.93 12.57 8.55
N PHE A 95 31.31 13.72 8.32
CA PHE A 95 29.92 13.78 7.85
C PHE A 95 29.65 12.96 6.59
N ALA A 96 30.62 12.92 5.66
CA ALA A 96 30.53 12.13 4.45
C ALA A 96 30.49 10.63 4.74
N GLN A 97 31.37 10.15 5.63
CA GLN A 97 31.41 8.75 6.05
C GLN A 97 30.15 8.33 6.80
N TRP A 98 29.64 9.19 7.69
CA TRP A 98 28.36 8.93 8.37
C TRP A 98 27.22 8.80 7.38
N ARG A 99 27.11 9.73 6.40
CA ARG A 99 26.08 9.67 5.36
C ARG A 99 26.19 8.39 4.55
N GLU A 100 27.39 8.05 4.06
CA GLU A 100 27.62 6.84 3.27
C GLU A 100 27.20 5.59 4.05
N GLN A 101 27.55 5.50 5.33
CA GLN A 101 27.15 4.40 6.19
C GLN A 101 25.61 4.34 6.35
N GLN A 102 24.94 5.48 6.52
CA GLN A 102 23.48 5.51 6.61
C GLN A 102 22.82 5.10 5.29
N GLU A 103 23.33 5.54 4.15
CA GLU A 103 22.83 5.15 2.83
C GLU A 103 23.00 3.64 2.58
N GLN A 104 24.15 3.07 2.96
CA GLN A 104 24.37 1.62 2.93
C GLN A 104 23.39 0.87 3.85
N GLN A 105 23.14 1.38 5.06
CA GLN A 105 22.13 0.81 5.96
C GLN A 105 20.73 0.88 5.36
N CYS A 106 20.35 1.98 4.72
CA CYS A 106 19.08 2.11 4.00
C CYS A 106 18.96 1.06 2.89
N GLN A 107 20.01 0.84 2.10
CA GLN A 107 20.02 -0.18 1.05
C GLN A 107 19.83 -1.59 1.61
N VAL A 108 20.52 -1.93 2.70
CA VAL A 108 20.42 -3.25 3.35
C VAL A 108 19.03 -3.46 3.98
N LEU A 109 18.40 -2.41 4.50
CA LEU A 109 17.10 -2.50 5.16
C LEU A 109 15.93 -2.51 4.18
N PHE A 110 16.00 -1.68 3.13
CA PHE A 110 14.84 -1.35 2.28
C PHE A 110 15.06 -1.64 0.79
N GLY A 111 16.27 -2.01 0.36
CA GLY A 111 16.60 -2.15 -1.07
C GLY A 111 15.72 -3.14 -1.84
N ASP A 112 15.32 -4.24 -1.20
CA ASP A 112 14.42 -5.23 -1.79
C ASP A 112 12.96 -5.08 -1.31
N LEU A 113 12.72 -4.16 -0.38
CA LEU A 113 11.44 -4.08 0.31
C LEU A 113 10.32 -3.64 -0.62
N GLU A 114 10.59 -2.68 -1.50
CA GLU A 114 9.63 -2.20 -2.49
C GLU A 114 9.07 -3.35 -3.33
N THR A 115 9.96 -4.18 -3.91
CA THR A 115 9.56 -5.33 -4.74
C THR A 115 8.71 -6.31 -3.96
N GLN A 116 9.09 -6.58 -2.71
CA GLN A 116 8.37 -7.53 -1.86
C GLN A 116 7.00 -7.00 -1.47
N LEU A 117 6.88 -5.74 -1.05
CA LEU A 117 5.60 -5.15 -0.70
C LEU A 117 4.66 -5.04 -1.90
N ASN A 118 5.19 -4.75 -3.09
CA ASN A 118 4.36 -4.63 -4.30
C ASN A 118 3.70 -5.94 -4.73
N GLN A 119 4.31 -7.09 -4.43
CA GLN A 119 3.78 -8.40 -4.83
C GLN A 119 2.39 -8.73 -4.25
N PRO A 120 2.14 -8.62 -2.93
CA PRO A 120 0.82 -8.83 -2.35
C PRO A 120 -0.25 -7.85 -2.87
N ASN A 121 0.13 -6.59 -3.05
CA ASN A 121 -0.78 -5.58 -3.59
C ASN A 121 -1.15 -5.90 -5.05
N GLN A 122 -0.17 -6.31 -5.87
CA GLN A 122 -0.42 -6.78 -7.23
C GLN A 122 -1.33 -8.02 -7.25
N LEU A 123 -1.12 -8.98 -6.34
CA LEU A 123 -1.99 -10.15 -6.23
C LEU A 123 -3.45 -9.75 -5.96
N MET A 124 -3.68 -8.75 -5.09
CA MET A 124 -5.02 -8.25 -4.84
C MET A 124 -5.62 -7.59 -6.09
N ALA A 125 -4.84 -6.81 -6.83
CA ALA A 125 -5.27 -6.23 -8.10
C ALA A 125 -5.65 -7.31 -9.12
N ASP A 126 -4.77 -8.30 -9.32
CA ASP A 126 -4.98 -9.43 -10.22
C ASP A 126 -6.21 -10.25 -9.83
N TYR A 127 -6.44 -10.45 -8.52
CA TYR A 127 -7.61 -11.12 -8.00
C TYR A 127 -8.91 -10.39 -8.36
N ILE A 128 -8.97 -9.09 -8.09
CA ILE A 128 -10.15 -8.27 -8.37
C ILE A 128 -10.40 -8.19 -9.88
N GLN A 129 -9.34 -8.03 -10.67
CA GLN A 129 -9.42 -8.07 -12.12
C GLN A 129 -10.03 -9.40 -12.59
N LYS A 130 -9.59 -10.53 -12.03
CA LYS A 130 -10.12 -11.83 -12.43
C LYS A 130 -11.58 -12.03 -12.05
N LEU A 131 -12.01 -11.55 -10.89
CA LEU A 131 -13.43 -11.54 -10.54
C LEU A 131 -14.25 -10.76 -11.57
N GLY A 132 -13.72 -9.63 -12.05
CA GLY A 132 -14.31 -8.84 -13.13
C GLY A 132 -14.47 -9.61 -14.44
N GLU A 133 -13.39 -10.21 -14.92
CA GLU A 133 -13.39 -11.01 -16.16
C GLU A 133 -14.38 -12.17 -16.10
N LEU A 134 -14.46 -12.85 -14.94
CA LEU A 134 -15.38 -13.95 -14.73
C LEU A 134 -16.85 -13.49 -14.72
N ALA A 135 -17.13 -12.31 -14.16
CA ALA A 135 -18.47 -11.72 -14.18
C ALA A 135 -18.88 -11.28 -15.60
N ASP A 136 -17.91 -10.89 -16.43
CA ASP A 136 -18.11 -10.54 -17.84
C ASP A 136 -18.29 -11.76 -18.77
N GLY A 137 -18.14 -12.98 -18.25
CA GLY A 137 -18.19 -14.21 -19.05
C GLY A 137 -17.00 -14.36 -20.01
N GLU A 138 -15.96 -13.55 -19.86
CA GLU A 138 -14.73 -13.64 -20.66
C GLU A 138 -13.77 -14.66 -20.04
N VAL A 139 -13.76 -15.89 -20.60
CA VAL A 139 -12.75 -16.90 -20.27
C VAL A 139 -11.53 -16.70 -21.17
N SER A 140 -10.70 -15.71 -20.85
CA SER A 140 -9.45 -15.46 -21.58
C SER A 140 -8.33 -16.42 -21.15
N ASN A 141 -7.56 -16.93 -22.13
CA ASN A 141 -6.44 -17.87 -21.95
C ASN A 141 -5.24 -17.19 -21.25
N TYR A 142 -5.22 -17.21 -19.91
CA TYR A 142 -4.20 -16.50 -19.09
C TYR A 142 -3.10 -17.40 -18.50
N SER A 143 -2.93 -18.63 -18.97
CA SER A 143 -2.02 -19.62 -18.33
C SER A 143 -0.56 -19.16 -18.17
N ASN A 144 -0.08 -18.22 -18.99
CA ASN A 144 1.29 -17.71 -18.92
C ASN A 144 1.53 -16.70 -17.78
N ASN A 145 0.55 -15.84 -17.43
CA ASN A 145 0.75 -14.83 -16.40
C ASN A 145 0.62 -15.43 -14.98
N PHE A 146 -0.22 -16.44 -14.80
CA PHE A 146 -0.41 -17.07 -13.49
C PHE A 146 0.78 -17.91 -13.02
N ASN A 147 1.51 -18.54 -13.92
CA ASN A 147 2.74 -19.25 -13.55
C ASN A 147 3.81 -18.27 -13.05
N ASN A 148 3.89 -17.07 -13.63
CA ASN A 148 4.78 -15.99 -13.18
C ASN A 148 4.33 -15.39 -11.83
N LEU A 149 3.02 -15.24 -11.63
CA LEU A 149 2.44 -14.79 -10.36
C LEU A 149 2.68 -15.82 -9.24
N LYS A 150 2.50 -17.12 -9.54
CA LYS A 150 2.78 -18.23 -8.62
C LYS A 150 4.24 -18.31 -8.24
N GLY A 151 5.15 -18.14 -9.20
CA GLY A 151 6.58 -18.01 -8.94
C GLY A 151 6.88 -16.81 -8.03
N SER A 152 6.32 -15.65 -8.35
CA SER A 152 6.51 -14.40 -7.59
C SER A 152 5.98 -14.50 -6.16
N LEU A 153 4.86 -15.18 -5.93
CA LEU A 153 4.26 -15.33 -4.59
C LEU A 153 4.93 -16.41 -3.74
N ASN A 154 5.42 -17.48 -4.34
CA ASN A 154 6.31 -18.41 -3.64
C ASN A 154 7.60 -17.68 -3.22
N ASN A 155 8.15 -16.86 -4.11
CA ASN A 155 9.30 -16.01 -3.78
C ASN A 155 8.94 -14.96 -2.72
N PHE A 156 7.73 -14.40 -2.75
CA PHE A 156 7.24 -13.47 -1.74
C PHE A 156 7.14 -14.13 -0.36
N SER A 157 6.45 -15.27 -0.27
CA SER A 157 6.31 -16.06 0.96
C SER A 157 7.66 -16.48 1.52
N GLN A 158 8.59 -16.92 0.66
CA GLN A 158 9.97 -17.21 1.05
C GLN A 158 10.74 -15.95 1.46
N SER A 159 10.52 -14.82 0.80
CA SER A 159 11.14 -13.54 1.15
C SER A 159 10.64 -13.05 2.50
N LEU A 160 9.35 -13.22 2.80
CA LEU A 160 8.78 -12.95 4.12
C LEU A 160 9.29 -13.89 5.21
N GLN A 161 9.58 -15.15 4.90
CA GLN A 161 10.26 -16.06 5.84
C GLN A 161 11.71 -15.66 6.09
N LYS A 162 12.37 -15.07 5.09
CA LYS A 162 13.72 -14.49 5.22
C LYS A 162 13.70 -13.12 5.87
N PHE A 163 12.54 -12.46 5.93
CA PHE A 163 12.38 -11.24 6.70
C PHE A 163 12.52 -11.60 8.18
N PRO A 164 13.50 -11.00 8.88
CA PRO A 164 13.52 -11.07 10.32
C PRO A 164 12.14 -10.64 10.83
N LYS A 165 11.54 -11.41 11.76
CA LYS A 165 10.22 -11.16 12.39
C LYS A 165 10.04 -9.74 12.97
N THR A 166 11.09 -8.94 12.92
CA THR A 166 11.31 -7.67 13.59
C THR A 166 11.30 -6.47 12.64
N LYS A 167 11.28 -6.66 11.31
CA LYS A 167 11.42 -5.56 10.33
C LYS A 167 10.13 -4.94 9.83
N LEU A 168 9.04 -5.70 9.76
CA LEU A 168 7.70 -5.20 9.47
C LEU A 168 6.71 -5.84 10.43
N SER A 169 6.00 -5.02 11.19
CA SER A 169 5.02 -5.46 12.20
C SER A 169 3.79 -6.12 11.57
N GLY A 170 3.52 -5.82 10.29
CA GLY A 170 2.29 -6.20 9.61
C GLY A 170 2.22 -7.58 8.96
N PHE A 171 3.31 -8.27 8.58
CA PHE A 171 3.21 -9.58 7.92
C PHE A 171 3.35 -10.75 8.90
N LYS A 172 2.20 -11.29 9.33
CA LYS A 172 2.11 -12.57 10.05
C LYS A 172 2.03 -13.74 9.05
N PRO A 173 2.42 -14.97 9.44
CA PRO A 173 2.26 -16.16 8.61
C PRO A 173 0.82 -16.40 8.12
N THR A 174 -0.18 -15.88 8.82
CA THR A 174 -1.59 -15.94 8.40
C THR A 174 -1.84 -15.14 7.13
N HIS A 175 -1.18 -14.00 6.94
CA HIS A 175 -1.38 -13.16 5.76
C HIS A 175 -0.77 -13.80 4.50
N THR A 176 0.29 -14.60 4.64
CA THR A 176 0.91 -15.31 3.52
C THR A 176 0.08 -16.49 3.04
N MET A 177 -0.57 -17.21 3.96
CA MET A 177 -1.53 -18.25 3.59
C MET A 177 -2.71 -17.66 2.81
N GLY A 178 -3.16 -16.45 3.18
CA GLY A 178 -4.16 -15.71 2.41
C GLY A 178 -3.77 -15.48 0.96
N ALA A 179 -2.56 -14.97 0.73
CA ALA A 179 -2.05 -14.74 -0.62
C ALA A 179 -1.94 -16.03 -1.45
N VAL A 180 -1.54 -17.15 -0.83
CA VAL A 180 -1.43 -18.44 -1.53
C VAL A 180 -2.80 -18.95 -1.97
N SER A 181 -3.83 -18.88 -1.13
CA SER A 181 -5.17 -19.38 -1.48
C SER A 181 -5.86 -18.53 -2.56
N ILE A 182 -5.67 -17.20 -2.55
CA ILE A 182 -6.14 -16.32 -3.63
C ILE A 182 -5.51 -16.72 -4.97
N LEU A 183 -4.21 -17.03 -4.96
CA LEU A 183 -3.48 -17.48 -6.14
C LEU A 183 -3.95 -18.86 -6.63
N GLU A 184 -4.21 -19.80 -5.73
CA GLU A 184 -4.72 -21.13 -6.10
C GLU A 184 -6.03 -21.00 -6.86
N PHE A 185 -6.95 -20.16 -6.38
CA PHE A 185 -8.17 -19.80 -7.12
C PHE A 185 -7.85 -19.26 -8.51
N LEU A 186 -6.99 -18.24 -8.58
CA LEU A 186 -6.64 -17.57 -9.82
C LEU A 186 -6.11 -18.55 -10.89
N VAL A 187 -5.30 -19.53 -10.48
CA VAL A 187 -4.81 -20.62 -11.34
C VAL A 187 -5.93 -21.57 -11.75
N GLU A 188 -6.83 -21.95 -10.85
CA GLU A 188 -7.94 -22.85 -11.14
C GLU A 188 -8.97 -22.21 -12.09
N ALA A 189 -9.30 -20.93 -11.86
CA ALA A 189 -10.21 -20.16 -12.69
C ALA A 189 -9.70 -19.96 -14.13
N GLY A 190 -8.38 -19.84 -14.30
CA GLY A 190 -7.77 -19.73 -15.63
C GLY A 190 -7.80 -21.02 -16.46
N ASN A 191 -8.10 -22.17 -15.85
CA ASN A 191 -8.01 -23.49 -16.48
C ASN A 191 -9.36 -24.20 -16.70
N ARG A 192 -10.49 -23.60 -16.27
CA ARG A 192 -11.82 -24.24 -16.33
C ARG A 192 -12.84 -23.32 -17.02
N ASP A 193 -13.82 -23.93 -17.68
CA ASP A 193 -15.07 -23.26 -18.05
C ASP A 193 -15.82 -22.91 -16.75
N PHE A 194 -15.56 -21.71 -16.27
CA PHE A 194 -15.96 -21.29 -14.92
C PHE A 194 -17.46 -21.01 -14.88
N GLN A 195 -18.18 -21.69 -13.97
CA GLN A 195 -19.62 -21.53 -13.80
C GLN A 195 -19.94 -20.63 -12.59
N ARG A 196 -21.10 -19.97 -12.59
CA ARG A 196 -21.55 -19.08 -11.50
C ARG A 196 -21.51 -19.73 -10.11
N GLU A 197 -21.79 -21.02 -10.01
CA GLU A 197 -21.70 -21.78 -8.75
C GLU A 197 -20.26 -21.81 -8.19
N GLN A 198 -19.25 -21.87 -9.08
CA GLN A 198 -17.84 -21.82 -8.68
C GLN A 198 -17.44 -20.42 -8.21
N LEU A 199 -18.07 -19.36 -8.72
CA LEU A 199 -17.83 -17.99 -8.25
C LEU A 199 -18.26 -17.80 -6.80
N ILE A 200 -19.42 -18.38 -6.44
CA ILE A 200 -19.93 -18.36 -5.05
C ILE A 200 -18.96 -19.07 -4.13
N GLU A 201 -18.54 -20.28 -4.51
CA GLU A 201 -17.59 -21.08 -3.74
C GLU A 201 -16.28 -20.31 -3.52
N VAL A 202 -15.73 -19.76 -4.60
CA VAL A 202 -14.48 -19.00 -4.55
C VAL A 202 -14.60 -17.79 -3.65
N ILE A 203 -15.55 -16.90 -3.91
CA ILE A 203 -15.71 -15.66 -3.12
C ILE A 203 -15.86 -16.01 -1.64
N SER A 204 -16.57 -17.10 -1.34
CA SER A 204 -16.73 -17.57 0.04
C SER A 204 -15.43 -18.05 0.66
N GLN A 205 -14.60 -18.79 -0.09
CA GLN A 205 -13.31 -19.33 0.37
C GLN A 205 -12.22 -18.26 0.45
N THR A 206 -12.17 -17.31 -0.49
CA THR A 206 -11.12 -16.29 -0.59
C THR A 206 -11.35 -15.08 0.32
N ASP A 207 -12.56 -14.85 0.82
CA ASP A 207 -12.87 -13.66 1.63
C ASP A 207 -11.96 -13.52 2.85
N ASN A 208 -11.85 -14.55 3.69
CA ASN A 208 -10.99 -14.51 4.86
C ASN A 208 -9.50 -14.28 4.48
N HIS A 209 -9.08 -14.84 3.34
CA HIS A 209 -7.74 -14.68 2.82
C HIS A 209 -7.46 -13.26 2.31
N LEU A 210 -8.43 -12.64 1.64
CA LEU A 210 -8.38 -11.25 1.21
C LEU A 210 -8.38 -10.30 2.42
N GLN A 211 -9.22 -10.52 3.43
CA GLN A 211 -9.21 -9.72 4.64
C GLN A 211 -7.86 -9.78 5.37
N GLN A 212 -7.24 -10.95 5.42
CA GLN A 212 -5.90 -11.11 6.00
C GLN A 212 -4.82 -10.37 5.21
N LEU A 213 -4.91 -10.39 3.88
CA LEU A 213 -4.01 -9.65 3.00
C LEU A 213 -4.17 -8.12 3.20
N ILE A 214 -5.41 -7.63 3.20
CA ILE A 214 -5.74 -6.22 3.45
C ILE A 214 -5.22 -5.80 4.83
N ALA A 215 -5.49 -6.58 5.88
CA ALA A 215 -5.00 -6.27 7.23
C ALA A 215 -3.47 -6.16 7.29
N GLY A 216 -2.75 -7.04 6.59
CA GLY A 216 -1.29 -6.98 6.49
C GLY A 216 -0.78 -5.71 5.79
N LEU A 217 -1.37 -5.38 4.64
CA LEU A 217 -1.04 -4.17 3.88
C LEU A 217 -1.39 -2.89 4.64
N SER A 218 -2.55 -2.86 5.32
CA SER A 218 -2.94 -1.75 6.19
C SER A 218 -1.96 -1.58 7.34
N THR A 219 -1.57 -2.66 8.03
CA THR A 219 -0.62 -2.56 9.15
C THR A 219 0.73 -2.01 8.71
N ILE A 220 1.27 -2.46 7.58
CA ILE A 220 2.54 -1.92 7.04
C ILE A 220 2.42 -0.44 6.71
N THR A 221 1.28 -0.05 6.15
CA THR A 221 1.04 1.32 5.72
C THR A 221 0.81 2.24 6.93
N GLU A 222 -0.10 1.89 7.84
CA GLU A 222 -0.50 2.71 8.98
C GLU A 222 0.50 2.68 10.15
N GLU A 223 1.22 1.58 10.35
CA GLU A 223 2.16 1.46 11.47
C GLU A 223 3.60 1.67 11.00
N ASP A 224 4.10 0.81 10.11
CA ASP A 224 5.52 0.81 9.77
C ASP A 224 5.93 2.02 8.91
N TYR A 225 5.15 2.37 7.89
CA TYR A 225 5.44 3.52 7.04
C TYR A 225 5.21 4.85 7.77
N HIS A 226 4.11 5.01 8.53
CA HIS A 226 3.93 6.20 9.37
C HIS A 226 5.04 6.37 10.40
N SER A 227 5.47 5.28 11.07
CA SER A 227 6.61 5.33 11.99
C SER A 227 7.88 5.82 11.29
N LEU A 228 8.12 5.38 10.05
CA LEU A 228 9.25 5.84 9.26
C LEU A 228 9.14 7.34 8.91
N LEU A 229 7.96 7.80 8.51
CA LEU A 229 7.67 9.21 8.25
C LEU A 229 7.81 10.08 9.51
N ASP A 230 7.44 9.58 10.68
CA ASP A 230 7.65 10.25 11.97
C ASP A 230 9.12 10.40 12.29
N LEU A 231 9.93 9.36 12.06
CA LEU A 231 11.38 9.43 12.22
C LEU A 231 12.00 10.42 11.24
N GLU A 232 11.54 10.46 9.99
CA GLU A 232 11.95 11.49 9.02
C GLU A 232 11.60 12.89 9.52
N ALA A 233 10.38 13.08 10.01
CA ALA A 233 9.88 14.35 10.51
C ALA A 233 10.65 14.86 11.73
N GLN A 234 10.98 13.98 12.67
CA GLN A 234 11.80 14.29 13.85
C GLN A 234 13.24 14.65 13.46
N GLN A 235 13.81 13.95 12.48
CA GLN A 235 15.15 14.26 11.99
C GLN A 235 15.18 15.63 11.30
N LEU A 236 14.13 15.96 10.54
CA LEU A 236 13.92 17.29 9.98
C LEU A 236 13.84 18.36 11.06
N ASP A 237 13.06 18.13 12.13
CA ASP A 237 12.96 19.09 13.24
C ASP A 237 14.34 19.38 13.84
N ARG A 238 15.12 18.34 14.12
CA ARG A 238 16.48 18.53 14.66
C ARG A 238 17.41 19.26 13.68
N TYR A 239 17.33 18.94 12.39
CA TYR A 239 18.18 19.57 11.38
C TYR A 239 17.89 21.09 11.24
N TYR A 240 16.61 21.48 11.20
CA TYR A 240 16.21 22.85 10.95
C TYR A 240 16.05 23.70 12.22
N GLN A 241 15.59 23.12 13.34
CA GLN A 241 15.39 23.86 14.58
C GLN A 241 16.69 24.12 15.34
N ASP A 242 17.65 23.18 15.36
CA ASP A 242 18.91 23.37 16.09
C ASP A 242 19.68 24.63 15.66
N PRO A 243 19.83 24.94 14.35
CA PRO A 243 20.45 26.19 13.90
C PRO A 243 19.62 27.43 14.24
N ILE A 244 18.29 27.37 14.07
CA ILE A 244 17.40 28.50 14.36
C ILE A 244 17.47 28.85 15.84
N LEU A 245 17.34 27.86 16.72
CA LEU A 245 17.39 28.04 18.17
C LEU A 245 18.75 28.57 18.63
N ARG A 246 19.86 28.07 18.06
CA ARG A 246 21.20 28.61 18.33
C ARG A 246 21.31 30.09 17.99
N GLU A 247 20.81 30.49 16.83
CA GLU A 247 20.89 31.89 16.40
C GLU A 247 19.96 32.79 17.23
N LEU A 248 18.76 32.31 17.56
CA LEU A 248 17.84 33.02 18.47
C LEU A 248 18.45 33.21 19.87
N ASN A 249 19.05 32.16 20.44
CA ASN A 249 19.72 32.24 21.74
C ASN A 249 20.93 33.20 21.69
N ARG A 250 21.71 33.18 20.61
CA ARG A 250 22.82 34.13 20.41
C ARG A 250 22.35 35.58 20.37
N LEU A 251 21.21 35.84 19.72
CA LEU A 251 20.60 37.18 19.68
C LEU A 251 20.07 37.61 21.06
N GLU A 252 19.56 36.67 21.85
CA GLU A 252 19.13 36.94 23.23
C GLU A 252 20.32 37.21 24.17
N GLU A 253 21.40 36.46 24.07
CA GLU A 253 22.62 36.70 24.87
C GLU A 253 23.31 38.02 24.50
N THR A 254 23.19 38.45 23.25
CA THR A 254 23.78 39.72 22.75
C THR A 254 22.86 40.92 22.90
N LYS A 255 21.79 40.84 23.71
CA LYS A 255 20.86 41.92 24.06
C LYS A 255 21.59 43.20 24.49
N SER A 256 22.01 43.98 23.50
CA SER A 256 22.22 45.41 23.59
C SER A 256 20.83 46.05 23.64
N PRO A 257 20.57 47.01 24.55
CA PRO A 257 19.28 47.68 24.70
C PRO A 257 18.72 48.33 23.41
N GLU A 258 19.55 48.48 22.37
CA GLU A 258 19.17 49.09 21.10
C GLU A 258 18.60 48.10 20.07
N ALA A 259 18.80 46.78 20.25
CA ALA A 259 18.30 45.74 19.33
C ALA A 259 16.80 45.43 19.51
N ASP A 260 16.20 45.89 20.62
CA ASP A 260 14.86 45.54 21.07
C ASP A 260 13.71 46.20 20.25
N ARG A 261 14.03 47.03 19.25
CA ARG A 261 13.03 47.86 18.54
C ARG A 261 12.65 47.42 17.13
N ARG A 262 13.28 46.40 16.58
CA ARG A 262 12.87 45.83 15.29
C ARG A 262 12.91 44.33 15.39
N GLY A 263 11.80 43.71 15.81
CA GLY A 263 11.62 42.25 15.91
C GLY A 263 11.75 41.49 14.59
N ASN A 264 12.78 41.79 13.81
CA ASN A 264 13.11 41.17 12.55
C ASN A 264 13.99 39.96 12.89
N LEU A 265 13.40 38.77 12.80
CA LEU A 265 14.23 37.57 12.66
C LEU A 265 15.20 37.78 11.49
N PRO A 266 16.45 37.31 11.59
CA PRO A 266 17.36 37.29 10.47
C PRO A 266 16.67 36.66 9.25
N LEU A 267 16.83 37.26 8.06
CA LEU A 267 16.24 36.73 6.82
C LEU A 267 16.57 35.24 6.63
N THR A 268 17.75 34.82 7.05
CA THR A 268 18.18 33.42 7.07
C THR A 268 17.28 32.54 7.92
N ALA A 269 16.87 32.96 9.13
CA ALA A 269 15.96 32.20 9.98
C ALA A 269 14.57 32.07 9.34
N VAL A 270 14.07 33.13 8.68
CA VAL A 270 12.79 33.08 7.95
C VAL A 270 12.85 32.12 6.76
N LEU A 271 13.95 32.13 5.99
CA LEU A 271 14.14 31.22 4.85
C LEU A 271 14.24 29.76 5.30
N VAL A 272 14.99 29.50 6.38
CA VAL A 272 15.15 28.15 6.96
C VAL A 272 13.81 27.63 7.52
N ASP A 273 13.03 28.46 8.21
CA ASP A 273 11.67 28.11 8.67
C ASP A 273 10.74 27.80 7.49
N SER A 274 10.75 28.63 6.45
CA SER A 274 9.95 28.39 5.24
C SER A 274 10.32 27.05 4.57
N GLN A 275 11.60 26.72 4.48
CA GLN A 275 12.06 25.46 3.90
C GLN A 275 11.66 24.26 4.78
N TRP A 276 11.83 24.37 6.10
CA TRP A 276 11.40 23.35 7.05
C TRP A 276 9.91 23.05 6.94
N ARG A 277 9.05 24.07 6.90
CA ARG A 277 7.60 23.91 6.73
C ARG A 277 7.25 23.28 5.39
N ALA A 278 7.94 23.65 4.31
CA ALA A 278 7.73 23.05 3.00
C ALA A 278 8.07 21.54 3.00
N GLU A 279 9.17 21.14 3.63
CA GLU A 279 9.55 19.74 3.76
C GLU A 279 8.62 18.94 4.70
N LYS A 280 8.18 19.53 5.82
CA LYS A 280 7.17 18.92 6.70
C LYS A 280 5.85 18.68 5.96
N SER A 281 5.41 19.65 5.15
CA SER A 281 4.20 19.52 4.35
C SER A 281 4.28 18.35 3.35
N LYS A 282 5.47 18.02 2.83
CA LYS A 282 5.68 16.83 1.99
C LYS A 282 5.54 15.52 2.77
N ILE A 283 5.97 15.49 4.03
CA ILE A 283 5.76 14.32 4.91
C ILE A 283 4.25 14.17 5.18
N ASP A 284 3.56 15.26 5.49
CA ASP A 284 2.11 15.21 5.74
C ASP A 284 1.31 14.74 4.53
N ARG A 285 1.70 15.15 3.30
CA ARG A 285 1.10 14.62 2.08
C ARG A 285 1.31 13.11 1.91
N ARG A 286 2.48 12.59 2.26
CA ARG A 286 2.78 11.15 2.23
C ARG A 286 1.99 10.36 3.28
N ARG A 287 1.75 10.93 4.46
CA ARG A 287 0.82 10.35 5.45
C ARG A 287 -0.60 10.27 4.89
N LYS A 288 -1.09 11.36 4.29
CA LYS A 288 -2.42 11.36 3.65
C LYS A 288 -2.53 10.36 2.51
N GLN A 289 -1.47 10.17 1.72
CA GLN A 289 -1.42 9.14 0.68
C GLN A 289 -1.57 7.73 1.27
N ALA A 290 -0.85 7.46 2.37
CA ALA A 290 -0.93 6.20 3.11
C ALA A 290 -2.34 5.95 3.67
N GLU A 291 -2.93 6.95 4.33
CA GLU A 291 -4.31 6.91 4.84
C GLU A 291 -5.33 6.65 3.72
N ALA A 292 -5.21 7.36 2.59
CA ALA A 292 -6.10 7.20 1.45
C ALA A 292 -6.01 5.81 0.82
N TYR A 293 -4.80 5.25 0.70
CA TYR A 293 -4.61 3.87 0.24
C TYR A 293 -5.30 2.86 1.18
N VAL A 294 -5.14 3.01 2.49
CA VAL A 294 -5.75 2.11 3.48
C VAL A 294 -7.27 2.14 3.39
N GLN A 295 -7.87 3.33 3.20
CA GLN A 295 -9.31 3.46 2.98
C GLN A 295 -9.77 2.73 1.73
N VAL A 296 -9.04 2.87 0.61
CA VAL A 296 -9.32 2.17 -0.66
C VAL A 296 -9.33 0.66 -0.46
N ILE A 297 -8.27 0.08 0.11
CA ILE A 297 -8.17 -1.38 0.25
C ILE A 297 -9.15 -1.94 1.29
N THR A 298 -9.49 -1.14 2.31
CA THR A 298 -10.50 -1.52 3.30
C THR A 298 -11.90 -1.55 2.66
N GLU A 299 -12.23 -0.58 1.81
CA GLU A 299 -13.52 -0.56 1.11
C GLU A 299 -13.64 -1.71 0.10
N ILE A 300 -12.54 -2.06 -0.58
CA ILE A 300 -12.45 -3.27 -1.41
C ILE A 300 -12.77 -4.52 -0.56
N GLY A 301 -12.13 -4.66 0.60
CA GLY A 301 -12.38 -5.78 1.51
C GLY A 301 -13.82 -5.85 1.99
N LYS A 302 -14.40 -4.72 2.39
CA LYS A 302 -15.80 -4.62 2.80
C LYS A 302 -16.75 -5.03 1.68
N THR A 303 -16.55 -4.49 0.47
CA THR A 303 -17.33 -4.85 -0.72
C THR A 303 -17.28 -6.36 -0.97
N HIS A 304 -16.10 -6.96 -0.87
CA HIS A 304 -15.93 -8.40 -1.05
C HIS A 304 -16.70 -9.22 -0.01
N SER A 305 -16.64 -8.84 1.27
CA SER A 305 -17.38 -9.52 2.33
C SER A 305 -18.90 -9.36 2.19
N GLU A 306 -19.37 -8.19 1.76
CA GLU A 306 -20.79 -7.97 1.46
C GLU A 306 -21.25 -8.84 0.29
N LEU A 307 -20.44 -8.94 -0.75
CA LEU A 307 -20.71 -9.82 -1.88
C LEU A 307 -20.82 -11.28 -1.44
N LYS A 308 -19.85 -11.79 -0.67
CA LYS A 308 -19.90 -13.12 -0.06
C LYS A 308 -21.19 -13.35 0.71
N ASN A 309 -21.56 -12.45 1.62
CA ASN A 309 -22.72 -12.64 2.48
C ASN A 309 -24.02 -12.70 1.66
N ARG A 310 -24.16 -11.83 0.64
CA ARG A 310 -25.33 -11.88 -0.26
C ARG A 310 -25.41 -13.18 -1.05
N LEU A 311 -24.28 -13.70 -1.52
CA LEU A 311 -24.22 -14.97 -2.25
C LEU A 311 -24.54 -16.18 -1.35
N LEU A 312 -24.13 -16.15 -0.08
CA LEU A 312 -24.39 -17.22 0.89
C LEU A 312 -25.82 -17.21 1.46
N ASP A 313 -26.38 -16.03 1.72
CA ASP A 313 -27.71 -15.88 2.34
C ASP A 313 -28.86 -16.19 1.37
N ARG A 314 -28.61 -16.10 0.05
CA ARG A 314 -29.64 -16.33 -0.98
C ARG A 314 -29.08 -17.10 -2.19
N PRO A 315 -28.75 -18.39 -2.03
CA PRO A 315 -28.04 -19.17 -3.05
C PRO A 315 -28.78 -19.32 -4.40
N ILE A 316 -30.04 -18.86 -4.53
CA ILE A 316 -30.88 -19.06 -5.73
C ILE A 316 -31.69 -17.80 -6.15
N THR A 317 -31.66 -16.67 -5.40
CA THR A 317 -32.55 -15.52 -5.69
C THR A 317 -31.93 -14.13 -5.64
N SER A 318 -30.61 -13.98 -5.48
CA SER A 318 -29.99 -12.68 -5.79
C SER A 318 -30.24 -12.40 -7.28
N THR A 319 -31.24 -11.57 -7.58
CA THR A 319 -31.52 -11.19 -8.96
C THR A 319 -30.31 -10.44 -9.50
N PRO A 320 -30.07 -10.47 -10.81
CA PRO A 320 -29.06 -9.62 -11.43
C PRO A 320 -29.14 -8.17 -10.89
N GLU A 321 -30.34 -7.60 -10.72
CA GLU A 321 -30.50 -6.25 -10.15
C GLU A 321 -29.88 -6.08 -8.76
N GLU A 322 -30.06 -7.03 -7.83
CA GLU A 322 -29.49 -6.94 -6.48
C GLU A 322 -27.96 -6.99 -6.47
N PHE A 323 -27.36 -7.77 -7.39
CA PHE A 323 -25.91 -7.83 -7.58
C PHE A 323 -25.39 -6.53 -8.19
N ASN A 324 -26.03 -6.04 -9.25
CA ASN A 324 -25.62 -4.80 -9.92
C ASN A 324 -25.76 -3.58 -9.01
N GLN A 325 -26.79 -3.56 -8.16
CA GLN A 325 -26.94 -2.54 -7.14
C GLN A 325 -25.76 -2.53 -6.17
N LEU A 326 -25.35 -3.69 -5.63
CA LEU A 326 -24.19 -3.78 -4.73
C LEU A 326 -22.92 -3.26 -5.40
N ILE A 327 -22.63 -3.72 -6.62
CA ILE A 327 -21.44 -3.30 -7.36
C ILE A 327 -21.48 -1.80 -7.67
N THR A 328 -22.65 -1.26 -8.02
CA THR A 328 -22.84 0.17 -8.28
C THR A 328 -22.61 1.01 -7.02
N GLU A 329 -23.23 0.64 -5.90
CA GLU A 329 -23.07 1.31 -4.60
C GLU A 329 -21.60 1.30 -4.14
N SER A 330 -20.94 0.16 -4.31
CA SER A 330 -19.52 -0.01 -3.97
C SER A 330 -18.62 0.84 -4.87
N THR A 331 -18.89 0.87 -6.17
CA THR A 331 -18.18 1.71 -7.15
C THR A 331 -18.33 3.19 -6.82
N GLN A 332 -19.55 3.63 -6.46
CA GLN A 332 -19.82 5.02 -6.07
C GLN A 332 -19.07 5.41 -4.80
N THR A 333 -18.88 4.48 -3.87
CA THR A 333 -18.13 4.69 -2.62
C THR A 333 -16.61 4.70 -2.87
N LEU A 334 -16.12 3.79 -3.71
CA LEU A 334 -14.68 3.62 -3.99
C LEU A 334 -14.11 4.74 -4.88
N LYS A 335 -14.90 5.20 -5.86
CA LYS A 335 -14.48 6.23 -6.83
C LYS A 335 -13.93 7.52 -6.21
N PRO A 336 -14.59 8.18 -5.24
CA PRO A 336 -14.02 9.38 -4.62
C PRO A 336 -12.72 9.08 -3.87
N LEU A 337 -12.62 7.93 -3.18
CA LEU A 337 -11.41 7.54 -2.42
C LEU A 337 -10.20 7.35 -3.34
N VAL A 338 -10.39 6.63 -4.44
CA VAL A 338 -9.33 6.37 -5.42
C VAL A 338 -8.93 7.67 -6.13
N ASN A 339 -9.89 8.53 -6.50
CA ASN A 339 -9.57 9.82 -7.11
C ASN A 339 -8.78 10.73 -6.17
N GLU A 340 -9.14 10.78 -4.89
CA GLU A 340 -8.38 11.53 -3.88
C GLU A 340 -6.95 10.98 -3.75
N ALA A 341 -6.80 9.67 -3.64
CA ALA A 341 -5.49 9.03 -3.52
C ALA A 341 -4.61 9.25 -4.77
N ILE A 342 -5.18 9.18 -5.98
CA ILE A 342 -4.49 9.50 -7.23
C ILE A 342 -4.05 10.97 -7.23
N GLN A 343 -4.93 11.89 -6.84
CA GLN A 343 -4.62 13.32 -6.80
C GLN A 343 -3.46 13.62 -5.85
N ILE A 344 -3.45 13.03 -4.64
CA ILE A 344 -2.35 13.17 -3.67
C ILE A 344 -1.05 12.63 -4.28
N THR A 345 -1.11 11.47 -4.94
CA THR A 345 0.05 10.85 -5.59
C THR A 345 0.63 11.74 -6.69
N GLN A 346 -0.23 12.32 -7.55
CA GLN A 346 0.20 13.23 -8.62
C GLN A 346 0.84 14.51 -8.07
N GLN A 347 0.30 15.07 -6.98
CA GLN A 347 0.88 16.23 -6.31
C GLN A 347 2.31 15.94 -5.80
N LEU A 348 2.54 14.76 -5.24
CA LEU A 348 3.86 14.33 -4.77
C LEU A 348 4.85 14.13 -5.93
N SER A 349 4.41 13.56 -7.06
CA SER A 349 5.26 13.34 -8.24
C SER A 349 5.62 14.63 -9.00
N GLY A 350 4.67 15.57 -9.13
CA GLY A 350 4.91 16.84 -9.82
C GLY A 350 5.98 17.72 -9.16
N GLU A 351 6.11 17.61 -7.83
CA GLU A 351 7.14 18.33 -7.07
C GLU A 351 8.56 17.79 -7.32
N GLN A 352 8.72 16.52 -7.71
CA GLN A 352 10.05 15.97 -8.00
C GLN A 352 10.67 16.53 -9.28
N HIS A 353 9.85 16.81 -10.31
CA HIS A 353 10.31 17.36 -11.58
C HIS A 353 10.56 18.87 -11.56
N GLY A 354 9.89 19.61 -10.66
CA GLY A 354 10.12 21.05 -10.51
C GLY A 354 11.51 21.42 -9.96
N ASN A 355 12.19 20.49 -9.28
CA ASN A 355 13.43 20.77 -8.55
C ASN A 355 14.71 20.40 -9.30
N SER A 356 14.61 19.74 -10.48
CA SER A 356 15.78 19.34 -11.28
C SER A 356 16.32 20.44 -12.20
N ASN A 357 15.57 21.53 -12.43
CA ASN A 357 15.96 22.61 -13.35
C ASN A 357 16.63 23.82 -12.68
N ASN A 358 16.89 23.77 -11.37
CA ASN A 358 17.47 24.88 -10.59
C ASN A 358 18.80 24.53 -9.90
N ARG A 359 19.58 23.58 -10.45
CA ARG A 359 20.94 23.28 -9.99
C ARG A 359 22.00 23.60 -11.04
#